data_AF-A0A2Z4JRT9-F1
#
_entry.id   AF-A0A2Z4JRT9-F1
#
_cell.length_a   1.000
_cell.length_b   1.000
_cell.length_c   1.000
_cell.angle_alpha   90.00
_cell.angle_beta   90.00
_cell.angle_gamma   90.00
#
_symmetry.space_group_name_H-M   'P 1'
#
loop_
_entity.id
_entity.type
_entity.pdbx_description
1 polymer ?
#
loop_
_entity_poly.entity_id
_entity_poly.type
_entity_poly.pdbx_seq_one_letter_code
_entity_poly.pdbx_strand_id
1 'polypeptide(L)'
;MKTNTSKIRVADKRAARLLCQAFNDGMRSGAEYKVALVRMIDGQKSQIPELRSLDSKSVLAASNLQVNVMFPHEFRKNAIQMIVFLLFKHINPNLSGADRFVMEAFIDEQLVPLKEWVQ
;
A
#
# COMPACT_ATOMS: atom_id res chain seq x y z
N MET A 1 9.18 -3.95 -32.40
CA MET A 1 9.00 -3.50 -31.00
C MET A 1 9.09 -4.72 -30.09
N LYS A 2 10.03 -4.78 -29.15
CA LYS A 2 10.01 -5.82 -28.11
C LYS A 2 8.87 -5.48 -27.16
N THR A 3 7.84 -6.31 -27.11
CA THR A 3 6.84 -6.24 -26.05
C THR A 3 7.56 -6.50 -24.74
N ASN A 4 7.73 -5.47 -23.91
CA ASN A 4 8.20 -5.65 -22.54
C ASN A 4 7.13 -6.47 -21.83
N THR A 5 7.37 -7.77 -21.66
CA THR A 5 6.46 -8.64 -20.93
C THR A 5 6.36 -8.12 -19.49
N SER A 6 5.13 -7.82 -19.05
CA SER A 6 4.88 -7.34 -17.69
C SER A 6 5.46 -8.32 -16.67
N LYS A 7 6.10 -7.79 -15.64
CA LYS A 7 6.68 -8.57 -14.54
C LYS A 7 5.74 -8.67 -13.32
N ILE A 8 4.50 -8.21 -13.48
CA ILE A 8 3.47 -8.31 -12.43
C ILE A 8 3.07 -9.77 -12.27
N ARG A 9 3.29 -10.30 -11.07
CA ARG A 9 2.88 -11.65 -10.69
C ARG A 9 1.49 -11.62 -10.08
N VAL A 10 0.82 -12.77 -10.09
CA VAL A 10 -0.44 -12.97 -9.34
C VAL A 10 -0.25 -12.66 -7.84
N ALA A 11 0.91 -13.04 -7.29
CA ALA A 11 1.29 -12.74 -5.90
C ALA A 11 1.35 -11.23 -5.60
N ASP A 12 1.80 -10.40 -6.56
CA ASP A 12 1.91 -8.95 -6.37
C ASP A 12 0.51 -8.30 -6.29
N LYS A 13 -0.41 -8.73 -7.16
CA LYS A 13 -1.82 -8.31 -7.10
C LYS A 13 -2.51 -8.79 -5.83
N ARG A 14 -2.21 -10.01 -5.36
CA ARG A 14 -2.72 -10.53 -4.09
C ARG A 14 -2.21 -9.71 -2.91
N ALA A 15 -0.90 -9.43 -2.86
CA ALA A 15 -0.31 -8.61 -1.81
C ALA A 15 -0.92 -7.20 -1.79
N ALA A 16 -1.08 -6.57 -2.95
CA ALA A 16 -1.73 -5.27 -3.08
C ALA A 16 -3.16 -5.28 -2.51
N ARG A 17 -3.97 -6.30 -2.84
CA ARG A 17 -5.33 -6.46 -2.30
C ARG A 17 -5.34 -6.59 -0.78
N LEU A 18 -4.46 -7.43 -0.23
CA LEU A 18 -4.35 -7.66 1.21
C LEU A 18 -3.99 -6.37 1.96
N LEU A 19 -3.04 -5.60 1.41
CA LEU A 19 -2.66 -4.30 1.96
C LEU A 19 -3.81 -3.29 1.88
N CYS A 20 -4.49 -3.20 0.73
CA CYS A 20 -5.67 -2.32 0.58
C CYS A 20 -6.78 -2.69 1.56
N GLN A 21 -7.09 -3.98 1.72
CA GLN A 21 -8.11 -4.46 2.64
C GLN A 21 -7.76 -4.09 4.08
N ALA A 22 -6.54 -4.38 4.52
CA ALA A 22 -6.10 -4.06 5.88
C ALA A 22 -6.16 -2.54 6.17
N PHE A 23 -5.78 -1.71 5.20
CA PHE A 23 -5.89 -0.27 5.31
C PHE A 23 -7.35 0.19 5.38
N ASN A 24 -8.20 -0.29 4.46
CA ASN A 24 -9.63 0.03 4.42
C ASN A 24 -10.33 -0.35 5.72
N ASP A 25 -10.05 -1.54 6.27
CA ASP A 25 -10.62 -2.01 7.53
C ASP A 25 -10.15 -1.13 8.70
N GLY A 26 -8.87 -0.74 8.71
CA GLY A 26 -8.34 0.22 9.67
C GLY A 26 -9.08 1.55 9.65
N MET A 27 -9.21 2.16 8.48
CA MET A 27 -9.90 3.44 8.32
C MET A 27 -11.39 3.36 8.68
N ARG A 28 -12.10 2.32 8.22
CA ARG A 28 -13.52 2.08 8.55
C ARG A 28 -13.76 1.85 10.04
N SER A 29 -12.78 1.32 10.76
CA SER A 29 -12.84 1.14 12.21
C SER A 29 -12.59 2.43 13.01
N GLY A 30 -12.41 3.58 12.34
CA GLY A 30 -12.11 4.85 12.97
C GLY A 30 -10.66 4.96 13.48
N ALA A 31 -9.76 4.08 13.01
CA ALA A 31 -8.35 4.18 13.38
C ALA A 31 -7.73 5.46 12.79
N GLU A 32 -6.86 6.11 13.56
CA GLU A 32 -6.03 7.19 13.03
C GLU A 32 -5.23 6.69 11.81
N TYR A 33 -5.04 7.58 10.82
CA TYR A 33 -4.38 7.23 9.55
C TYR A 33 -3.03 6.51 9.74
N LYS A 34 -2.19 7.01 10.66
CA LYS A 34 -0.89 6.40 10.96
C LYS A 34 -1.03 4.99 11.53
N VAL A 35 -2.03 4.79 12.40
CA VAL A 35 -2.35 3.47 12.96
C VAL A 35 -2.86 2.53 11.87
N ALA A 36 -3.69 3.02 10.95
CA ALA A 36 -4.16 2.25 9.80
C ALA A 36 -2.98 1.81 8.88
N LEU A 37 -2.02 2.69 8.61
CA LEU A 37 -0.81 2.34 7.85
C LEU A 37 0.08 1.31 8.57
N VAL A 38 0.25 1.44 9.89
CA VAL A 38 1.00 0.46 10.68
C VAL A 38 0.31 -0.91 10.63
N ARG A 39 -1.01 -0.94 10.88
CA ARG A 39 -1.83 -2.17 10.82
C ARG A 39 -1.83 -2.80 9.43
N MET A 40 -1.82 -1.99 8.37
CA MET A 40 -1.70 -2.47 7.00
C MET A 40 -0.44 -3.31 6.80
N ILE A 41 0.72 -2.85 7.29
CA ILE A 41 1.98 -3.58 7.15
C ILE A 41 2.03 -4.78 8.10
N ASP A 42 1.79 -4.53 9.39
CA ASP A 42 1.99 -5.55 10.42
C ASP A 42 0.95 -6.66 10.35
N GLY A 43 -0.31 -6.33 10.01
CA GLY A 43 -1.40 -7.28 9.87
C GLY A 43 -1.22 -8.27 8.72
N GLN A 44 -0.34 -7.96 7.75
CA GLN A 44 -0.12 -8.80 6.58
C GLN A 44 1.18 -9.60 6.61
N LYS A 45 2.01 -9.47 7.65
CA LYS A 45 3.30 -10.18 7.77
C LYS A 45 3.19 -11.72 7.73
N SER A 46 2.07 -12.27 8.20
CA SER A 46 1.83 -13.72 8.13
C SER A 46 1.59 -14.18 6.69
N GLN A 47 0.91 -13.36 5.88
CA GLN A 47 0.46 -13.69 4.52
C GLN A 47 1.44 -13.22 3.43
N ILE A 48 2.25 -12.21 3.70
CA ILE A 48 3.26 -11.64 2.80
C ILE A 48 4.63 -11.81 3.47
N PRO A 49 5.34 -12.93 3.19
CA PRO A 49 6.59 -13.26 3.87
C PRO A 49 7.67 -12.17 3.77
N GLU A 50 7.69 -11.42 2.66
CA GLU A 50 8.64 -10.34 2.39
C GLU A 50 8.51 -9.18 3.39
N LEU A 51 7.38 -9.05 4.08
CA LEU A 51 7.16 -7.99 5.07
C LEU A 51 7.61 -8.37 6.49
N ARG A 52 7.91 -9.66 6.76
CA ARG A 52 8.13 -10.17 8.12
C ARG A 52 9.24 -9.46 8.89
N SER A 53 10.31 -9.10 8.20
CA SER A 53 11.48 -8.44 8.78
C SER A 53 11.35 -6.91 8.87
N LEU A 54 10.29 -6.33 8.29
CA LEU A 54 10.12 -4.88 8.27
C LEU A 54 9.62 -4.37 9.61
N ASP A 55 10.26 -3.34 10.15
CA ASP A 55 9.66 -2.52 11.19
C ASP A 55 8.74 -1.47 10.55
N SER A 56 7.43 -1.58 10.78
CA SER A 56 6.42 -0.73 10.17
C SER A 56 6.66 0.76 10.52
N LYS A 57 7.04 1.05 11.76
CA LYS A 57 7.32 2.42 12.22
C LYS A 57 8.50 3.04 11.47
N SER A 58 9.58 2.28 11.31
CA SER A 58 10.76 2.70 10.54
C SER A 58 10.46 2.88 9.05
N VAL A 59 9.63 2.01 8.45
CA VAL A 59 9.17 2.16 7.07
C VAL A 59 8.39 3.48 6.90
N LEU A 60 7.45 3.75 7.79
CA LEU A 60 6.66 5.00 7.75
C LEU A 60 7.55 6.24 7.94
N ALA A 61 8.57 6.17 8.80
CA ALA A 61 9.54 7.24 9.00
C ALA A 61 10.38 7.49 7.73
N ALA A 62 10.88 6.43 7.10
CA ALA A 62 11.69 6.52 5.89
C ALA A 62 10.89 7.05 4.68
N SER A 63 9.58 6.82 4.63
CA SER A 63 8.70 7.36 3.59
C SER A 63 8.20 8.79 3.86
N ASN A 64 8.71 9.46 4.90
CA ASN A 64 8.32 10.81 5.30
C ASN A 64 6.80 11.00 5.52
N LEU A 65 6.08 9.93 5.87
CA LEU A 65 4.64 9.97 6.19
C LEU A 65 4.41 10.37 7.66
N GLN A 66 5.32 11.17 8.23
CA GLN A 66 5.23 11.70 9.60
C GLN A 66 4.45 13.02 9.67
N VAL A 67 3.73 13.40 8.60
CA VAL A 67 3.08 14.71 8.49
C VAL A 67 1.98 14.86 9.54
N ASN A 68 2.08 15.92 10.35
CA ASN A 68 1.21 16.18 11.51
C ASN A 68 -0.22 16.61 11.15
N VAL A 69 -0.45 17.08 9.92
CA VAL A 69 -1.77 17.46 9.41
C VAL A 69 -1.84 17.05 7.95
N MET A 70 -2.81 16.21 7.60
CA MET A 70 -3.06 15.80 6.23
C MET A 70 -4.54 16.00 5.92
N PHE A 71 -4.82 16.46 4.72
CA PHE A 71 -6.20 16.53 4.24
C PHE A 71 -6.70 15.13 3.84
N PRO A 72 -8.01 14.84 3.95
CA PRO A 72 -8.55 13.53 3.59
C PRO A 72 -8.19 13.07 2.17
N HIS A 73 -8.11 13.99 1.20
CA HIS A 73 -7.73 13.66 -0.18
C HIS A 73 -6.26 13.17 -0.31
N GLU A 74 -5.39 13.55 0.62
CA GLU A 74 -3.99 13.11 0.66
C GLU A 74 -3.86 11.70 1.23
N PHE A 75 -4.81 11.24 2.06
CA PHE A 75 -4.76 9.92 2.68
C PHE A 75 -4.70 8.82 1.62
N ARG A 76 -5.55 8.95 0.59
CA ARG A 76 -5.64 7.98 -0.50
C ARG A 76 -4.37 7.95 -1.33
N LYS A 77 -3.90 9.12 -1.76
CA LYS A 77 -2.64 9.25 -2.51
C LYS A 77 -1.47 8.65 -1.73
N ASN A 78 -1.37 8.93 -0.44
CA ASN A 78 -0.28 8.46 0.40
C ASN A 78 -0.39 6.95 0.70
N ALA A 79 -1.61 6.42 0.86
CA ALA A 79 -1.83 4.98 0.98
C ALA A 79 -1.39 4.25 -0.31
N ILE A 80 -1.78 4.77 -1.48
CA ILE A 80 -1.33 4.25 -2.78
C ILE A 80 0.20 4.27 -2.87
N GLN A 81 0.82 5.41 -2.56
CA GLN A 81 2.27 5.56 -2.60
C GLN A 81 2.99 4.58 -1.67
N MET A 82 2.46 4.37 -0.45
CA MET A 82 3.01 3.42 0.50
C MET A 82 2.88 1.97 0.00
N ILE A 83 1.72 1.57 -0.51
CA ILE A 83 1.51 0.22 -1.04
C ILE A 83 2.41 -0.04 -2.26
N VAL A 84 2.51 0.93 -3.17
CA VAL A 84 3.42 0.88 -4.31
C VAL A 84 4.88 0.79 -3.85
N PHE A 85 5.27 1.56 -2.83
CA PHE A 85 6.60 1.48 -2.24
C PHE A 85 6.89 0.08 -1.68
N LEU A 86 5.98 -0.51 -0.90
CA LEU A 86 6.14 -1.86 -0.35
C LEU A 86 6.26 -2.90 -1.47
N LEU A 87 5.43 -2.80 -2.50
CA LEU A 87 5.48 -3.68 -3.66
C LEU A 87 6.82 -3.59 -4.37
N PHE A 88 7.28 -2.38 -4.69
CA PHE A 88 8.48 -2.20 -5.49
C PHE A 88 9.77 -2.40 -4.68
N LYS A 89 9.80 -1.99 -3.42
CA LYS A 89 11.02 -2.05 -2.61
C LYS A 89 11.21 -3.41 -1.95
N HIS A 90 10.13 -4.08 -1.56
CA HIS A 90 10.20 -5.25 -0.69
C HIS A 90 9.62 -6.52 -1.30
N ILE A 91 8.53 -6.45 -2.08
CA ILE A 91 7.82 -7.65 -2.56
C ILE A 91 8.30 -8.10 -3.95
N ASN A 92 8.42 -7.16 -4.90
CA ASN A 92 8.89 -7.41 -6.25
C ASN A 92 9.74 -6.23 -6.79
N PRO A 93 11.06 -6.24 -6.52
CA PRO A 93 11.98 -5.22 -7.04
C PRO A 93 12.17 -5.22 -8.56
N ASN A 94 11.62 -6.20 -9.28
CA ASN A 94 11.80 -6.33 -10.72
C ASN A 94 10.77 -5.56 -11.54
N LEU A 95 9.73 -5.00 -10.91
CA LEU A 95 8.67 -4.26 -11.61
C LEU A 95 9.25 -3.07 -12.38
N SER A 96 8.87 -2.92 -13.64
CA SER A 96 9.27 -1.77 -14.46
C SER A 96 8.47 -0.51 -14.08
N GLY A 97 8.86 0.64 -14.64
CA GLY A 97 8.06 1.86 -14.50
C GLY A 97 6.63 1.72 -15.05
N ALA A 98 6.44 0.96 -16.14
CA ALA A 98 5.13 0.66 -16.68
C ALA A 98 4.32 -0.25 -15.75
N ASP A 99 4.96 -1.27 -15.16
CA ASP A 99 4.30 -2.14 -14.17
C ASP A 99 3.87 -1.36 -12.93
N ARG A 100 4.69 -0.40 -12.48
CA ARG A 100 4.38 0.48 -11.35
C ARG A 100 3.10 1.27 -11.62
N PHE A 101 2.96 1.86 -12.80
CA PHE A 101 1.76 2.60 -13.18
C PHE A 101 0.51 1.71 -13.19
N VAL A 102 0.62 0.50 -13.75
CA VAL A 102 -0.48 -0.48 -13.76
C VAL A 102 -0.87 -0.90 -12.34
N MET A 103 0.12 -1.12 -11.47
CA MET A 103 -0.15 -1.46 -10.07
C MET A 103 -0.75 -0.28 -9.30
N GLU A 104 -0.34 0.96 -9.57
CA GLU A 104 -0.91 2.16 -8.97
C GLU A 104 -2.41 2.30 -9.26
N ALA A 105 -2.79 2.17 -10.53
CA ALA A 105 -4.19 2.16 -10.94
C ALA A 105 -4.98 1.01 -10.30
N PHE A 106 -4.38 -0.19 -10.29
CA PHE A 106 -5.00 -1.34 -9.63
C PHE A 106 -5.23 -1.12 -8.13
N ILE A 107 -4.26 -0.56 -7.41
CA ILE A 107 -4.38 -0.24 -5.98
C ILE A 107 -5.46 0.79 -5.74
N ASP A 108 -5.51 1.84 -6.56
CA ASP A 108 -6.55 2.86 -6.48
C ASP A 108 -7.94 2.21 -6.57
N GLU A 109 -8.17 1.33 -7.54
CA GLU A 109 -9.45 0.59 -7.66
C GLU A 109 -9.80 -0.27 -6.44
N GLN A 110 -8.82 -0.76 -5.67
CA GLN A 110 -9.07 -1.59 -4.47
C GLN A 110 -9.32 -0.76 -3.19
N LEU A 111 -8.94 0.51 -3.17
CA LEU A 111 -9.17 1.39 -2.03
C LEU A 111 -10.61 1.90 -2.04
N VAL A 112 -11.30 1.80 -0.91
CA VAL A 112 -12.70 2.25 -0.83
C VAL A 112 -12.76 3.79 -0.92
N PRO A 113 -13.88 4.35 -1.41
CA PRO A 113 -14.05 5.80 -1.50
C PRO A 113 -13.81 6.53 -0.17
N LEU A 114 -13.24 7.74 -0.22
CA LEU A 114 -12.94 8.56 0.96
C LEU A 114 -14.13 8.72 1.92
N LYS A 115 -15.34 8.87 1.38
CA LYS A 115 -16.59 8.98 2.13
C LYS A 115 -16.90 7.76 3.01
N GLU A 116 -16.27 6.61 2.75
CA GLU A 116 -16.43 5.38 3.52
C GLU A 116 -15.36 5.20 4.60
N TRP A 117 -14.36 6.08 4.65
CA TRP A 117 -13.34 6.09 5.71
C TRP A 117 -13.71 6.98 6.90
N VAL A 118 -14.53 8.00 6.65
CA VAL A 118 -14.97 8.98 7.66
C VAL A 118 -16.42 8.66 7.98
N GLN A 119 -16.64 7.80 8.96
CA GLN A 119 -17.94 7.63 9.63
C GLN A 119 -17.93 8.39 10.95
#